data_AF-A0A0F7TMZ7-F1
#
_entry.id   AF-A0A0F7TMZ7-F1
#
_cell.length_a   1.000
_cell.length_b   1.000
_cell.length_c   1.000
_cell.angle_alpha   90.00
_cell.angle_beta   90.00
_cell.angle_gamma   90.00
#
_symmetry.space_group_name_H-M   'P 1'
#
loop_
_entity.id
_entity.type
_entity.pdbx_description
1 polymer ?
#
loop_
_entity_poly.entity_id
_entity_poly.type
_entity_poly.pdbx_seq_one_letter_code
_entity_poly.pdbx_strand_id
1 'polypeptide(L)'
;MADGLNQARAVRVAELINDYRTLLLHISQQQVDASPEEYYEEGFTVLRECHAAAQRLLSANYQPCPMTGRGNAETEKAELQRVITDSSARRFQAHKIYLRAAAARRWTMTRANILRGQRPTSAHAPALKAAHVTLQQELGRVTDQHVVADLRAADLRAGHWLDDDPSLATMLRWISGR
;
A
#
# COMPACT_ATOMS: atom_id res chain seq x y z
N MET A 1 -34.16 -7.62 5.51
CA MET A 1 -33.99 -8.95 4.89
C MET A 1 -32.72 -8.86 4.08
N ALA A 2 -31.81 -9.81 4.23
CA ALA A 2 -30.53 -9.73 3.55
C ALA A 2 -30.78 -9.64 2.05
N ASP A 3 -30.10 -8.69 1.42
CA ASP A 3 -30.27 -8.31 0.01
C ASP A 3 -29.83 -9.39 -1.00
N GLY A 4 -29.47 -10.58 -0.53
CA GLY A 4 -28.98 -11.68 -1.35
C GLY A 4 -27.53 -11.51 -1.85
N LEU A 5 -26.83 -10.45 -1.45
CA LEU A 5 -25.49 -10.10 -1.97
C LEU A 5 -24.34 -10.61 -1.10
N ASN A 6 -24.59 -11.40 -0.05
CA ASN A 6 -23.54 -11.91 0.84
C ASN A 6 -22.48 -12.73 0.09
N GLN A 7 -22.87 -13.48 -0.95
CA GLN A 7 -21.91 -14.20 -1.79
C GLN A 7 -20.98 -13.24 -2.55
N ALA A 8 -21.52 -12.14 -3.10
CA ALA A 8 -20.72 -11.12 -3.77
C ALA A 8 -19.75 -10.43 -2.80
N ARG A 9 -20.22 -10.12 -1.59
CA ARG A 9 -19.38 -9.59 -0.51
C ARG A 9 -18.25 -10.53 -0.12
N ALA A 10 -18.54 -11.83 0.03
CA ALA A 10 -17.53 -12.83 0.38
C ALA A 10 -16.44 -12.94 -0.70
N VAL A 11 -16.82 -12.90 -1.98
CA VAL A 11 -15.87 -12.83 -3.09
C VAL A 11 -15.04 -11.54 -3.02
N ARG A 12 -15.67 -10.39 -2.78
CA ARG A 12 -14.97 -9.11 -2.66
C ARG A 12 -13.96 -9.09 -1.52
N VAL A 13 -14.29 -9.69 -0.37
CA VAL A 13 -13.35 -9.89 0.73
C VAL A 13 -12.12 -10.69 0.27
N ALA A 14 -12.32 -11.80 -0.45
CA ALA A 14 -11.22 -12.63 -0.93
C ALA A 14 -10.30 -11.87 -1.89
N GLU A 15 -10.86 -11.09 -2.82
CA GLU A 15 -10.12 -10.22 -3.75
C GLU A 15 -9.24 -9.20 -3.00
N LEU A 16 -9.84 -8.47 -2.04
CA LEU A 16 -9.13 -7.47 -1.25
C LEU A 16 -7.98 -8.06 -0.43
N ILE A 17 -8.20 -9.24 0.19
CA ILE A 17 -7.18 -9.94 0.96
C ILE A 17 -6.05 -10.45 0.05
N ASN A 18 -6.39 -10.97 -1.13
CA ASN A 18 -5.40 -11.44 -2.09
C ASN A 18 -4.50 -10.30 -2.58
N ASP A 19 -5.09 -9.16 -2.95
CA ASP A 19 -4.36 -7.99 -3.37
C ASP A 19 -3.46 -7.44 -2.28
N TYR A 20 -3.98 -7.36 -1.05
CA TYR A 20 -3.19 -6.96 0.11
C TYR A 20 -1.96 -7.86 0.32
N ARG A 21 -2.12 -9.18 0.25
CA ARG A 21 -1.00 -10.14 0.36
C ARG A 21 0.00 -9.96 -0.78
N THR A 22 -0.48 -9.77 -2.01
CA THR A 22 0.36 -9.57 -3.18
C THR A 22 1.19 -8.28 -3.05
N LEU A 23 0.60 -7.19 -2.57
CA LEU A 23 1.31 -5.94 -2.30
C LEU A 23 2.42 -6.13 -1.25
N LEU A 24 2.13 -6.84 -0.16
CA LEU A 24 3.12 -7.11 0.88
C LEU A 24 4.30 -7.96 0.37
N LEU A 25 4.03 -8.94 -0.50
CA LEU A 25 5.06 -9.72 -1.16
C LEU A 25 5.93 -8.85 -2.07
N HIS A 26 5.34 -7.95 -2.86
CA HIS A 26 6.12 -7.05 -3.70
C HIS A 26 6.94 -6.04 -2.89
N ILE A 27 6.43 -5.56 -1.76
CA ILE A 27 7.18 -4.67 -0.87
C ILE A 27 8.41 -5.40 -0.31
N SER A 28 8.29 -6.66 0.12
CA SER A 28 9.44 -7.40 0.66
C SER A 28 10.52 -7.70 -0.39
N GLN A 29 10.13 -7.86 -1.66
CA GLN A 29 11.05 -8.04 -2.78
C GLN A 29 11.81 -6.77 -3.18
N GLN A 30 11.40 -5.60 -2.68
CA GLN A 30 12.06 -4.32 -2.97
C GLN A 30 13.22 -4.00 -2.02
N GLN A 31 13.57 -4.91 -1.10
CA GLN A 31 14.68 -4.73 -0.18
C GLN A 31 16.00 -4.54 -0.92
N VAL A 32 16.78 -3.55 -0.48
CA VAL A 32 18.11 -3.24 -1.01
C VAL A 32 19.04 -2.99 0.16
N ASP A 33 20.17 -3.68 0.19
CA ASP A 33 21.18 -3.46 1.21
C ASP A 33 21.93 -2.16 0.90
N ALA A 34 21.89 -1.23 1.85
CA ALA A 34 22.65 0.02 1.79
C ALA A 34 24.01 -0.18 2.46
N SER A 35 25.09 0.29 1.82
CA SER A 35 26.37 0.39 2.49
C SER A 35 26.30 1.41 3.65
N PRO A 36 27.19 1.34 4.65
CA PRO A 36 27.23 2.33 5.74
C PRO A 36 27.39 3.77 5.24
N GLU A 37 28.11 3.97 4.13
CA GLU A 37 28.33 5.28 3.49
C GLU A 37 27.03 5.83 2.87
N GLU A 38 26.12 4.97 2.40
CA GLU A 38 24.89 5.34 1.70
C GLU A 38 23.65 5.28 2.60
N TYR A 39 23.81 4.84 3.85
CA TYR A 39 22.71 4.59 4.76
C TYR A 39 21.75 5.78 4.89
N TYR A 40 22.28 7.00 4.94
CA TYR A 40 21.50 8.23 5.11
C TYR A 40 21.02 8.87 3.81
N GLU A 41 21.32 8.29 2.66
CA GLU A 41 20.76 8.78 1.41
C GLU A 41 19.25 8.59 1.39
N GLU A 42 18.53 9.55 0.79
CA GLU A 42 17.07 9.66 0.91
C GLU A 42 16.36 8.39 0.42
N GLY A 43 16.74 7.85 -0.75
CA GLY A 43 16.08 6.66 -1.28
C GLY A 43 16.24 5.42 -0.39
N PHE A 44 17.39 5.22 0.23
CA PHE A 44 17.59 4.12 1.18
C PHE A 44 16.80 4.35 2.48
N THR A 45 16.72 5.60 2.93
CA THR A 45 15.88 5.98 4.08
C THR A 45 14.41 5.67 3.80
N VAL A 46 13.88 6.09 2.65
CA VAL A 46 12.49 5.82 2.24
C VAL A 46 12.22 4.31 2.13
N LEU A 47 13.14 3.51 1.59
CA LEU A 47 12.98 2.06 1.53
C LEU A 47 12.82 1.45 2.93
N ARG A 48 13.69 1.82 3.87
CA ARG A 48 13.61 1.33 5.26
C ARG A 48 12.32 1.76 5.94
N GLU A 49 11.90 3.00 5.77
CA GLU A 49 10.60 3.49 6.28
C GLU A 49 9.43 2.68 5.72
N CYS A 50 9.47 2.37 4.42
CA CYS A 50 8.42 1.56 3.78
C CYS A 50 8.40 0.14 4.33
N HIS A 51 9.55 -0.48 4.55
CA HIS A 51 9.64 -1.82 5.14
C HIS A 51 9.12 -1.82 6.59
N ALA A 52 9.53 -0.84 7.40
CA ALA A 52 9.03 -0.68 8.76
C ALA A 52 7.50 -0.41 8.80
N ALA A 53 6.98 0.37 7.85
CA ALA A 53 5.54 0.61 7.72
C ALA A 53 4.79 -0.68 7.32
N ALA A 54 5.32 -1.47 6.39
CA ALA A 54 4.73 -2.75 5.99
C ALA A 54 4.72 -3.76 7.14
N GLN A 55 5.80 -3.84 7.93
CA GLN A 55 5.86 -4.70 9.11
C GLN A 55 4.83 -4.29 10.17
N ARG A 56 4.64 -2.98 10.42
CA ARG A 56 3.58 -2.49 11.31
C ARG A 56 2.18 -2.83 10.79
N LEU A 57 1.97 -2.75 9.48
CA LEU A 57 0.68 -3.08 8.86
C LEU A 57 0.37 -4.58 8.95
N LEU A 58 1.40 -5.43 8.82
CA LEU A 58 1.33 -6.88 9.00
C LEU A 58 1.02 -7.26 10.44
N SER A 59 1.64 -6.61 11.43
CA SER A 59 1.43 -6.91 12.85
C SER A 59 0.16 -6.30 13.44
N ALA A 60 -0.53 -5.42 12.71
CA ALA A 60 -1.77 -4.82 13.16
C ALA A 60 -2.90 -5.85 13.22
N ASN A 61 -3.37 -6.17 14.42
CA ASN A 61 -4.47 -7.12 14.63
C ASN A 61 -5.79 -6.65 14.02
N TYR A 62 -6.61 -7.58 13.53
CA TYR A 62 -8.03 -7.33 13.29
C TYR A 62 -8.74 -7.32 14.64
N GLN A 63 -9.47 -6.24 14.94
CA GLN A 63 -10.31 -6.15 16.14
C GLN A 63 -11.76 -6.40 15.73
N PRO A 64 -12.26 -7.65 15.84
CA PRO A 64 -13.69 -7.89 15.73
C PRO A 64 -14.39 -7.21 16.91
N CYS A 65 -15.47 -6.47 16.64
CA CYS A 65 -16.39 -6.10 17.71
C CYS A 65 -17.44 -7.20 17.76
N PRO A 66 -17.68 -7.86 18.89
CA PRO A 66 -18.64 -8.94 18.96
C PRO A 66 -20.04 -8.42 18.60
N MET A 67 -20.56 -8.81 17.44
CA MET A 67 -21.96 -8.58 17.09
C MET A 67 -22.82 -9.51 17.96
N THR A 68 -23.63 -8.92 18.83
CA THR A 68 -24.60 -9.64 19.65
C THR A 68 -25.83 -9.99 18.81
N GLY A 69 -25.71 -10.98 17.92
CA GLY A 69 -26.80 -11.40 17.03
C GLY A 69 -26.66 -12.85 16.60
N ARG A 70 -27.69 -13.67 16.85
CA ARG A 70 -27.77 -15.04 16.33
C ARG A 70 -27.63 -15.03 14.81
N GLY A 71 -26.79 -15.92 14.27
CA GLY A 71 -26.39 -16.02 12.86
C GLY A 71 -27.53 -16.02 11.85
N ASN A 72 -28.04 -14.84 11.57
CA ASN A 72 -28.96 -14.55 10.48
C ASN A 72 -28.20 -13.79 9.38
N ALA A 73 -28.75 -13.80 8.17
CA ALA A 73 -28.08 -13.24 7.00
C ALA A 73 -27.78 -11.73 7.10
N GLU A 74 -28.48 -11.00 7.99
CA GLU A 74 -28.18 -9.58 8.29
C GLU A 74 -26.93 -9.41 9.14
N THR A 75 -26.72 -10.29 10.13
CA THR A 75 -25.50 -10.29 10.94
C THR A 75 -24.29 -10.64 10.07
N GLU A 76 -24.46 -11.62 9.17
CA GLU A 76 -23.42 -11.98 8.19
C GLU A 76 -23.11 -10.81 7.24
N LYS A 77 -24.13 -10.12 6.73
CA LYS A 77 -23.96 -8.93 5.89
C LYS A 77 -23.12 -7.86 6.62
N ALA A 78 -23.48 -7.54 7.86
CA ALA A 78 -22.80 -6.53 8.66
C ALA A 78 -21.33 -6.90 8.92
N GLU A 79 -21.04 -8.18 9.21
CA GLU A 79 -19.67 -8.67 9.37
C GLU A 79 -18.88 -8.56 8.06
N LEU A 80 -19.46 -8.99 6.93
CA LEU A 80 -18.79 -8.91 5.63
C LEU A 80 -18.48 -7.45 5.23
N GLN A 81 -19.41 -6.51 5.42
CA GLN A 81 -19.19 -5.09 5.15
C GLN A 81 -18.07 -4.50 6.02
N ARG A 82 -17.97 -4.95 7.29
CA ARG A 82 -16.87 -4.57 8.17
C ARG A 82 -15.53 -5.11 7.70
N VAL A 83 -15.48 -6.39 7.29
CA VAL A 83 -14.25 -7.00 6.75
C VAL A 83 -13.84 -6.32 5.43
N ILE A 84 -14.79 -5.97 4.56
CA ILE A 84 -14.52 -5.17 3.34
C ILE A 84 -13.88 -3.83 3.71
N THR A 85 -14.44 -3.14 4.72
CA THR A 85 -13.90 -1.85 5.17
C THR A 85 -12.46 -1.99 5.69
N ASP A 86 -12.21 -3.00 6.54
CA ASP A 86 -10.87 -3.25 7.09
C ASP A 86 -9.85 -3.63 6.00
N SER A 87 -10.24 -4.56 5.13
CA SER A 87 -9.40 -5.08 4.05
C SER A 87 -9.09 -3.99 3.03
N SER A 88 -10.06 -3.14 2.69
CA SER A 88 -9.87 -1.98 1.81
C SER A 88 -8.89 -0.98 2.42
N ALA A 89 -9.03 -0.66 3.71
CA ALA A 89 -8.11 0.23 4.40
C ALA A 89 -6.67 -0.32 4.43
N ARG A 90 -6.50 -1.62 4.68
CA ARG A 90 -5.18 -2.28 4.66
C ARG A 90 -4.58 -2.31 3.26
N ARG A 91 -5.36 -2.67 2.24
CA ARG A 91 -4.94 -2.64 0.82
C ARG A 91 -4.52 -1.23 0.41
N PHE A 92 -5.28 -0.22 0.79
CA PHE A 92 -4.95 1.20 0.56
C PHE A 92 -3.60 1.58 1.19
N GLN A 93 -3.38 1.27 2.47
CA GLN A 93 -2.11 1.55 3.15
C GLN A 93 -0.94 0.79 2.49
N ALA A 94 -1.14 -0.49 2.16
CA ALA A 94 -0.13 -1.31 1.49
C ALA A 94 0.21 -0.76 0.09
N HIS A 95 -0.77 -0.35 -0.70
CA HIS A 95 -0.54 0.23 -2.04
C HIS A 95 0.26 1.52 -1.96
N LYS A 96 -0.06 2.39 -0.99
CA LYS A 96 0.70 3.61 -0.73
C LYS A 96 2.16 3.32 -0.38
N ILE A 97 2.40 2.32 0.48
CA ILE A 97 3.76 1.87 0.84
C ILE A 97 4.48 1.33 -0.40
N TYR A 98 3.81 0.48 -1.18
CA TYR A 98 4.35 -0.11 -2.41
C TYR A 98 4.79 0.96 -3.42
N LEU A 99 3.96 1.97 -3.68
CA LEU A 99 4.31 3.04 -4.63
C LEU A 99 5.54 3.84 -4.18
N ARG A 100 5.64 4.16 -2.88
CA ARG A 100 6.82 4.83 -2.31
C ARG A 100 8.08 3.97 -2.41
N ALA A 101 7.97 2.69 -2.05
CA ALA A 101 9.07 1.76 -2.12
C ALA A 101 9.52 1.50 -3.57
N ALA A 102 8.59 1.44 -4.52
CA ALA A 102 8.90 1.34 -5.95
C ALA A 102 9.65 2.57 -6.48
N ALA A 103 9.26 3.79 -6.08
CA ALA A 103 9.97 5.03 -6.43
C ALA A 103 11.39 5.03 -5.88
N ALA A 104 11.55 4.68 -4.61
CA ALA A 104 12.86 4.58 -3.98
C ALA A 104 13.73 3.48 -4.61
N ARG A 105 13.15 2.32 -4.97
CA ARG A 105 13.85 1.26 -5.69
C ARG A 105 14.36 1.73 -7.05
N ARG A 106 13.52 2.41 -7.85
CA ARG A 106 13.96 3.04 -9.12
C ARG A 106 15.10 4.02 -8.91
N TRP A 107 15.03 4.84 -7.85
CA TRP A 107 16.12 5.75 -7.49
C TRP A 107 17.42 4.98 -7.18
N THR A 108 17.37 3.91 -6.38
CA THR A 108 18.58 3.12 -6.06
C THR A 108 19.22 2.53 -7.32
N MET A 109 18.42 2.02 -8.25
CA MET A 109 18.89 1.49 -9.53
C MET A 109 19.52 2.60 -10.38
N THR A 110 18.87 3.77 -10.44
CA THR A 110 19.37 4.94 -11.17
C THR A 110 20.71 5.42 -10.60
N ARG A 111 20.82 5.53 -9.28
CA ARG A 111 22.06 5.87 -8.59
C ARG A 111 23.17 4.88 -8.91
N ALA A 112 22.90 3.58 -8.79
CA ALA A 112 23.87 2.54 -9.11
C ALA A 112 24.39 2.65 -10.55
N ASN A 113 23.50 2.96 -11.50
CA ASN A 113 23.86 3.17 -12.91
C ASN A 113 24.69 4.44 -13.16
N ILE A 114 24.46 5.51 -12.39
CA ILE A 114 25.26 6.74 -12.44
C ILE A 114 26.66 6.47 -11.90
N LEU A 115 26.76 5.79 -10.76
CA LEU A 115 28.02 5.55 -10.06
C LEU A 115 28.86 4.43 -10.68
N ARG A 116 28.21 3.41 -11.29
CA ARG A 116 28.87 2.23 -11.89
C ARG A 116 29.89 1.57 -10.95
N GLY A 117 29.59 1.53 -9.65
CA GLY A 117 30.46 0.97 -8.61
C GLY A 117 31.58 1.92 -8.13
N GLN A 118 31.68 3.13 -8.67
CA GLN A 118 32.61 4.15 -8.20
C GLN A 118 32.02 4.96 -7.04
N ARG A 119 32.88 5.59 -6.24
CA ARG A 119 32.42 6.57 -5.24
C ARG A 119 31.90 7.83 -5.92
N PRO A 120 30.89 8.52 -5.33
CA PRO A 120 30.44 9.81 -5.82
C PRO A 120 31.59 10.82 -5.93
N THR A 121 31.64 11.56 -7.04
CA THR A 121 32.61 12.62 -7.30
C THR A 121 31.89 13.85 -7.86
N SER A 122 32.60 14.97 -8.01
CA SER A 122 32.04 16.20 -8.60
C SER A 122 31.48 15.98 -10.01
N ALA A 123 32.04 15.06 -10.78
CA ALA A 123 31.54 14.69 -12.11
C ALA A 123 30.15 14.03 -12.06
N HIS A 124 29.84 13.29 -11.00
CA HIS A 124 28.55 12.62 -10.81
C HIS A 124 27.47 13.55 -10.24
N ALA A 125 27.86 14.66 -9.60
CA ALA A 125 26.96 15.51 -8.81
C ALA A 125 25.71 16.00 -9.58
N PRO A 126 25.81 16.46 -10.85
CA PRO A 126 24.62 16.90 -11.59
C PRO A 126 23.61 15.77 -11.83
N ALA A 127 24.08 14.57 -12.17
CA ALA A 127 23.23 13.42 -12.44
C ALA A 127 22.57 12.88 -11.16
N LEU A 128 23.32 12.82 -10.05
CA LEU A 128 22.78 12.43 -8.75
C LEU A 128 21.71 13.41 -8.24
N LYS A 129 21.95 14.72 -8.44
CA LYS A 129 20.96 15.75 -8.11
C LYS A 129 19.68 15.58 -8.94
N ALA A 130 19.79 15.32 -10.24
CA ALA A 130 18.63 15.06 -11.09
C ALA A 130 17.84 13.83 -10.61
N ALA A 131 18.52 12.72 -10.28
CA ALA A 131 17.88 11.52 -9.74
C ALA A 131 17.12 11.81 -8.44
N HIS A 132 17.70 12.59 -7.52
CA HIS A 132 17.04 13.01 -6.29
C HIS A 132 15.78 13.86 -6.55
N VAL A 133 15.84 14.82 -7.47
CA VAL A 133 14.66 15.60 -7.86
C VAL A 133 13.55 14.71 -8.42
N THR A 134 13.89 13.73 -9.25
CA THR A 134 12.92 12.75 -9.76
C THR A 134 12.29 11.93 -8.64
N LEU A 135 13.09 11.45 -7.67
CA LEU A 135 12.56 10.73 -6.50
C LEU A 135 11.54 11.59 -5.74
N GLN A 136 11.87 12.86 -5.45
CA GLN A 136 10.97 13.75 -4.74
C GLN A 136 9.67 14.03 -5.51
N GLN A 137 9.75 14.18 -6.84
CA GLN A 137 8.57 14.33 -7.69
C GLN A 137 7.69 13.07 -7.66
N GLU A 138 8.29 11.88 -7.75
CA GLU A 138 7.55 10.63 -7.66
C GLU A 138 6.88 10.45 -6.29
N LEU A 139 7.60 10.71 -5.20
CA LEU A 139 7.06 10.63 -3.84
C LEU A 139 5.93 11.65 -3.63
N GLY A 140 6.07 12.86 -4.17
CA GLY A 140 5.04 13.90 -4.10
C GLY A 140 3.75 13.55 -4.85
N ARG A 141 3.81 12.66 -5.85
CA ARG A 141 2.62 12.15 -6.56
C ARG A 141 1.86 11.09 -5.77
N VAL A 142 2.49 10.43 -4.80
CA VAL A 142 1.86 9.41 -3.96
C VAL A 142 0.96 10.05 -2.90
N THR A 143 -0.17 10.58 -3.35
CA THR A 143 -1.23 11.18 -2.53
C THR A 143 -2.35 10.18 -2.26
N ASP A 144 -3.12 10.37 -1.20
CA ASP A 144 -4.24 9.48 -0.87
C ASP A 144 -5.29 9.40 -2.00
N GLN A 145 -5.55 10.53 -2.66
CA GLN A 145 -6.44 10.59 -3.82
C GLN A 145 -5.91 9.80 -5.02
N HIS A 146 -4.61 9.91 -5.29
CA HIS A 146 -3.99 9.14 -6.37
C HIS A 146 -4.07 7.64 -6.10
N VAL A 147 -3.75 7.21 -4.87
CA VAL A 147 -3.77 5.79 -4.47
C VAL A 147 -5.17 5.21 -4.59
N VAL A 148 -6.21 5.89 -4.07
CA VAL A 148 -7.57 5.36 -4.16
C VAL A 148 -8.10 5.34 -5.59
N ALA A 149 -7.76 6.35 -6.40
CA ALA A 149 -8.17 6.41 -7.80
C ALA A 149 -7.53 5.27 -8.60
N ASP A 150 -6.25 4.98 -8.38
CA ASP A 150 -5.54 3.88 -9.05
C ASP A 150 -6.13 2.51 -8.68
N LEU A 151 -6.37 2.26 -7.39
CA LEU A 151 -7.01 1.02 -6.92
C LEU A 151 -8.42 0.85 -7.49
N ARG A 152 -9.25 1.90 -7.46
CA ARG A 152 -10.60 1.87 -8.04
C ARG A 152 -10.57 1.61 -9.54
N ALA A 153 -9.64 2.25 -10.26
CA ALA A 153 -9.48 2.01 -11.69
C ALA A 153 -9.04 0.57 -11.99
N ALA A 154 -8.17 -0.01 -11.17
CA ALA A 154 -7.78 -1.42 -11.27
C ALA A 154 -8.96 -2.36 -11.04
N ASP A 155 -9.75 -2.11 -9.99
CA ASP A 155 -10.92 -2.91 -9.66
C ASP A 155 -12.00 -2.88 -10.76
N LEU A 156 -12.24 -1.69 -11.35
CA LEU A 156 -13.17 -1.54 -12.46
C LEU A 156 -12.70 -2.29 -13.70
N ARG A 157 -11.39 -2.25 -14.01
CA ARG A 157 -10.82 -3.02 -15.14
C ARG A 157 -10.92 -4.52 -14.93
N ALA A 158 -10.84 -4.98 -13.68
CA ALA A 158 -10.96 -6.39 -13.32
C ALA A 158 -12.41 -6.88 -13.25
N GLY A 159 -13.40 -5.97 -13.30
CA GLY A 159 -14.82 -6.32 -13.23
C GLY A 159 -15.29 -6.74 -11.84
N HIS A 160 -14.60 -6.30 -10.78
CA HIS A 160 -14.97 -6.60 -9.40
C HIS A 160 -16.31 -5.94 -9.01
N TRP A 161 -17.01 -6.54 -8.04
CA TRP A 161 -18.20 -5.95 -7.44
C TRP A 161 -17.81 -4.96 -6.34
N LEU A 162 -18.29 -3.71 -6.42
CA LEU A 162 -17.75 -2.59 -5.63
C LEU A 162 -18.79 -1.82 -4.81
N ASP A 163 -20.04 -2.28 -4.76
CA ASP A 163 -21.14 -1.47 -4.20
C ASP A 163 -20.94 -1.15 -2.71
N ASP A 164 -20.29 -2.04 -1.96
CA ASP A 164 -20.00 -1.87 -0.53
C ASP A 164 -18.55 -1.43 -0.24
N ASP A 165 -17.75 -1.13 -1.26
CA ASP A 165 -16.39 -0.64 -1.03
C ASP A 165 -16.41 0.75 -0.40
N PRO A 166 -15.64 0.99 0.67
CA PRO A 166 -15.66 2.26 1.39
C PRO A 166 -15.12 3.43 0.54
N SER A 167 -15.57 4.63 0.88
CA SER A 167 -14.96 5.87 0.39
C SER A 167 -13.60 6.10 1.04
N LEU A 168 -12.77 6.97 0.44
CA LEU A 168 -11.49 7.38 1.02
C LEU A 168 -11.66 7.93 2.45
N ALA A 169 -12.67 8.78 2.68
CA ALA A 169 -12.94 9.35 3.99
C ALA A 169 -13.28 8.27 5.04
N THR A 170 -13.99 7.21 4.65
CA THR A 170 -14.29 6.07 5.54
C THR A 170 -13.03 5.26 5.84
N MET A 171 -12.20 4.98 4.84
CA MET A 171 -10.92 4.30 5.06
C MET A 171 -9.98 5.10 5.97
N LEU A 172 -9.85 6.41 5.77
CA LEU A 172 -8.99 7.25 6.61
C LEU A 172 -9.49 7.29 8.06
N ARG A 173 -10.80 7.45 8.29
CA ARG A 173 -11.37 7.37 9.64
C ARG A 173 -11.12 6.01 10.29
N TRP A 174 -11.26 4.92 9.53
CA TRP A 174 -11.00 3.57 10.00
C TRP A 174 -9.53 3.33 10.36
N ILE A 175 -8.61 3.98 9.64
CA ILE A 175 -7.17 3.93 9.94
C ILE A 175 -6.83 4.74 11.19
N SER A 176 -7.41 5.93 11.35
CA SER A 176 -7.15 6.81 12.51
C SER A 176 -7.80 6.33 13.80
N GLY A 177 -8.88 5.55 13.72
CA GLY A 177 -9.57 5.00 14.89
C GLY A 177 -8.96 3.71 15.44
N ARG A 178 -7.80 3.28 14.92
CA ARG A 178 -7.09 2.06 15.33
C ARG A 178 -5.91 2.34 16.24
#